data_AF-L9WCV6-F1
#
_entry.id   AF-L9WCV6-F1
#
_cell.length_a   1.000
_cell.length_b   1.000
_cell.length_c   1.000
_cell.angle_alpha   90.00
_cell.angle_beta   90.00
_cell.angle_gamma   90.00
#
_symmetry.space_group_name_H-M   'P 1'
#
loop_
_entity.id
_entity.type
_entity.pdbx_description
1 polymer ?
#
loop_
_entity_poly.entity_id
_entity_poly.type
_entity_poly.pdbx_seq_one_letter_code
_entity_poly.pdbx_strand_id
1 'polypeptide(L)'
;MKSQTQQQHQDELAEAAIDLLERAGASETFIEFVRRFPETNASRQVQSWLESGLLADDNAEAGKPHSGGFFFDELWAGNVEVAYGSADLANKRRLDEVL
;
A
#
# COMPACT_ATOMS: atom_id res chain seq x y z
N MET A 1 21.88 -14.06 -25.71
CA MET A 1 21.86 -12.72 -25.08
C MET A 1 20.44 -12.19 -25.19
N LYS A 2 19.60 -12.48 -24.21
CA LYS A 2 18.21 -12.01 -24.19
C LYS A 2 18.14 -10.82 -23.23
N SER A 3 17.93 -9.65 -23.84
CA SER A 3 17.24 -8.47 -23.31
C SER A 3 17.48 -8.11 -21.84
N GLN A 4 18.50 -7.29 -21.60
CA GLN A 4 18.72 -6.52 -20.36
C GLN A 4 17.73 -5.34 -20.19
N THR A 5 16.57 -5.37 -20.86
CA THR A 5 15.63 -4.22 -20.92
C THR A 5 14.20 -4.61 -20.52
N GLN A 6 13.99 -5.79 -19.92
CA GLN A 6 12.67 -6.25 -19.47
C GLN A 6 12.51 -6.31 -17.94
N GLN A 7 13.44 -5.74 -17.17
CA GLN A 7 13.49 -5.92 -15.71
C GLN A 7 13.50 -4.62 -14.91
N GLN A 8 13.00 -3.52 -15.49
CA GLN A 8 12.94 -2.19 -14.84
C GLN A 8 11.53 -1.57 -14.83
N HIS A 9 10.46 -2.35 -15.07
CA HIS A 9 9.08 -1.86 -15.03
C HIS A 9 8.18 -2.65 -14.07
N GLN A 10 8.78 -3.15 -13.00
CA GLN A 10 8.07 -3.55 -11.78
C GLN A 10 8.62 -2.65 -10.67
N ASP A 11 7.75 -2.23 -9.75
CA ASP A 11 8.11 -1.77 -8.40
C ASP A 11 8.02 -0.27 -8.06
N GLU A 12 7.41 0.56 -8.91
CA GLU A 12 6.91 1.88 -8.45
C GLU A 12 5.39 1.92 -8.56
N LEU A 13 4.73 2.22 -7.44
CA LEU A 13 3.31 2.55 -7.45
C LEU A 13 3.15 3.80 -8.31
N ALA A 14 2.43 3.70 -9.44
CA ALA A 14 2.23 4.83 -10.33
C ALA A 14 1.58 6.01 -9.57
N GLU A 15 1.94 7.25 -9.91
CA GLU A 15 1.38 8.47 -9.28
C GLU A 15 -0.16 8.46 -9.27
N ALA A 16 -0.80 7.97 -10.34
CA ALA A 16 -2.25 7.83 -10.40
C ALA A 16 -2.82 6.89 -9.31
N ALA A 17 -2.08 5.86 -8.90
CA ALA A 17 -2.50 4.98 -7.82
C ALA A 17 -2.29 5.62 -6.44
N ILE A 18 -1.29 6.50 -6.28
CA ILE A 18 -1.11 7.31 -5.08
C ILE A 18 -2.31 8.25 -4.92
N ASP A 19 -2.68 8.98 -5.97
CA ASP A 19 -3.84 9.88 -5.97
C ASP A 19 -5.14 9.15 -5.56
N LEU A 20 -5.33 7.91 -6.04
CA LEU A 20 -6.48 7.08 -5.68
C LEU A 20 -6.47 6.68 -4.19
N LEU A 21 -5.29 6.32 -3.64
CA LEU A 21 -5.16 5.99 -2.22
C LEU A 21 -5.44 7.20 -1.32
N GLU A 22 -4.91 8.37 -1.67
CA GLU A 22 -5.17 9.62 -0.94
C GLU A 22 -6.66 9.95 -0.92
N ARG A 23 -7.32 9.88 -2.09
CA ARG A 23 -8.77 10.11 -2.22
C ARG A 23 -9.61 9.07 -1.46
N ALA A 24 -9.10 7.84 -1.33
CA ALA A 24 -9.71 6.81 -0.50
C ALA A 24 -9.43 6.95 1.00
N GLY A 25 -8.73 8.01 1.41
CA GLY A 25 -8.44 8.31 2.81
C GLY A 25 -7.37 7.42 3.41
N ALA A 26 -6.46 6.88 2.59
CA ALA A 26 -5.25 6.25 3.11
C ALA A 26 -4.35 7.31 3.76
N SER A 27 -3.76 6.99 4.91
CA SER A 27 -2.77 7.85 5.54
C SER A 27 -1.50 7.98 4.68
N GLU A 28 -0.80 9.11 4.81
CA GLU A 28 0.48 9.33 4.16
C GLU A 28 1.50 8.22 4.50
N THR A 29 1.51 7.77 5.76
CA THR A 29 2.37 6.67 6.21
C THR A 29 2.04 5.36 5.51
N PHE A 30 0.76 5.05 5.28
CA PHE A 30 0.38 3.86 4.52
C PHE A 30 0.85 3.96 3.07
N ILE A 31 0.66 5.11 2.43
CA ILE A 31 1.07 5.35 1.04
C ILE A 31 2.59 5.18 0.90
N GLU A 32 3.36 5.79 1.80
CA GLU A 32 4.81 5.66 1.78
C GLU A 32 5.26 4.21 2.06
N PHE A 33 4.57 3.51 2.97
CA PHE A 33 4.83 2.10 3.23
C PHE A 33 4.64 1.23 1.98
N VAL A 34 3.51 1.37 1.28
CA VAL A 34 3.26 0.54 0.08
C VAL A 34 4.15 0.91 -1.09
N ARG A 35 4.59 2.17 -1.16
CA ARG A 35 5.55 2.68 -2.14
C ARG A 35 6.95 2.12 -1.91
N ARG A 36 7.44 2.11 -0.66
CA ARG A 36 8.79 1.64 -0.34
C ARG A 36 8.92 0.12 -0.32
N PHE A 37 7.84 -0.60 -0.03
CA PHE A 37 7.86 -2.05 0.15
C PHE A 37 6.87 -2.79 -0.76
N PRO A 38 7.05 -2.72 -2.10
CA PRO A 38 6.14 -3.30 -3.09
C PRO A 38 5.99 -4.82 -2.95
N GLU A 39 6.92 -5.50 -2.30
CA GLU A 39 6.90 -6.94 -2.08
C GLU A 39 5.95 -7.37 -0.95
N THR A 40 5.42 -6.44 -0.16
CA THR A 40 4.58 -6.73 1.01
C THR A 40 3.16 -7.15 0.64
N ASN A 41 2.48 -7.82 1.56
CA ASN A 41 1.05 -8.16 1.39
C ASN A 41 0.15 -6.91 1.35
N ALA A 42 0.57 -5.77 1.91
CA ALA A 42 -0.15 -4.50 1.77
C ALA A 42 -0.13 -4.04 0.31
N SER A 43 1.07 -3.95 -0.28
CA SER A 43 1.24 -3.50 -1.66
C SER A 43 0.58 -4.44 -2.66
N ARG A 44 0.68 -5.76 -2.47
CA ARG A 44 -0.02 -6.74 -3.31
C ARG A 44 -1.54 -6.61 -3.22
N GLN A 45 -2.10 -6.28 -2.06
CA GLN A 45 -3.54 -6.01 -1.92
C GLN A 45 -3.94 -4.74 -2.66
N VAL A 46 -3.17 -3.65 -2.53
CA VAL A 46 -3.43 -2.41 -3.27
C VAL A 46 -3.40 -2.66 -4.77
N GLN A 47 -2.38 -3.36 -5.27
CA GLN A 47 -2.30 -3.75 -6.69
C GLN A 47 -3.53 -4.57 -7.11
N SER A 48 -3.93 -5.55 -6.30
CA SER A 48 -5.14 -6.35 -6.57
C SER A 48 -6.41 -5.50 -6.62
N TRP A 49 -6.55 -4.46 -5.78
CA TRP A 49 -7.71 -3.57 -5.81
C TRP A 49 -7.75 -2.72 -7.07
N LEU A 50 -6.61 -2.19 -7.49
CA LEU A 50 -6.47 -1.41 -8.72
C LEU A 50 -6.78 -2.28 -9.95
N GLU A 51 -6.19 -3.48 -10.03
CA GLU A 51 -6.40 -4.43 -11.13
C GLU A 51 -7.85 -4.94 -11.21
N SER A 52 -8.52 -5.08 -10.06
CA SER A 52 -9.91 -5.56 -9.99
C SER A 52 -10.95 -4.45 -10.07
N GLY A 53 -10.54 -3.18 -10.17
CA GLY A 53 -11.44 -2.02 -10.17
C GLY A 53 -12.14 -1.76 -8.83
N LEU A 54 -11.66 -2.35 -7.73
CA LEU A 54 -12.16 -2.10 -6.37
C LEU A 54 -11.67 -0.76 -5.83
N LEU A 55 -10.55 -0.26 -6.35
CA LEU A 55 -10.07 1.10 -6.15
C LEU A 55 -9.87 1.74 -7.52
N ALA A 56 -10.75 2.67 -7.87
CA ALA A 56 -10.84 3.33 -9.16
C ALA A 56 -11.38 4.76 -9.00
N ASP A 57 -11.28 5.58 -10.05
CA ASP A 57 -11.67 6.99 -10.00
C ASP A 57 -13.12 7.24 -9.56
N ASP A 58 -14.03 6.35 -9.92
CA ASP A 58 -15.46 6.44 -9.65
C ASP A 58 -15.86 5.97 -8.24
N ASN A 59 -14.96 5.28 -7.53
CA ASN A 59 -15.23 4.72 -6.20
C ASN A 59 -14.15 5.03 -5.15
N ALA A 60 -13.12 5.82 -5.48
CA ALA A 60 -12.03 6.15 -4.55
C ALA A 60 -12.57 6.70 -3.21
N GLU A 61 -13.54 7.61 -3.23
CA GLU A 61 -14.11 8.21 -2.02
C GLU A 61 -14.96 7.25 -1.17
N ALA A 62 -15.25 6.03 -1.65
CA ALA A 62 -15.91 5.00 -0.86
C ALA A 62 -15.01 4.43 0.24
N GLY A 63 -13.72 4.80 0.22
CA GLY A 63 -12.72 4.39 1.19
C GLY A 63 -12.04 3.08 0.78
N LYS A 64 -11.34 2.48 1.75
CA LYS A 64 -10.61 1.25 1.52
C LYS A 64 -11.55 0.07 1.21
N PRO A 65 -11.26 -0.75 0.19
CA PRO A 65 -11.87 -2.06 0.06
C PRO A 65 -11.61 -2.94 1.29
N HIS A 66 -12.34 -4.04 1.44
CA HIS A 66 -12.15 -4.94 2.59
C HIS A 66 -10.74 -5.55 2.57
N SER A 67 -9.91 -5.24 3.58
CA SER A 67 -8.68 -5.97 3.88
C SER A 67 -8.84 -6.83 5.13
N GLY A 68 -8.22 -8.00 5.12
CA GLY A 68 -8.34 -8.98 6.22
C GLY A 68 -7.28 -8.84 7.31
N GLY A 69 -6.58 -7.71 7.44
CA GLY A 69 -5.40 -7.59 8.29
C GLY A 69 -5.39 -6.34 9.17
N PHE A 70 -5.49 -6.55 10.49
CA PHE A 70 -5.53 -5.49 11.49
C PHE A 70 -4.36 -4.49 11.40
N PHE A 71 -3.12 -4.97 11.21
CA PHE A 71 -1.96 -4.10 10.96
C PHE A 71 -2.18 -3.13 9.79
N PHE A 72 -2.72 -3.63 8.67
CA PHE A 72 -2.99 -2.82 7.48
C PHE A 72 -4.17 -1.86 7.68
N ASP A 73 -5.17 -2.29 8.44
CA ASP A 73 -6.33 -1.45 8.79
C ASP A 73 -5.90 -0.22 9.59
N GLU A 74 -5.10 -0.44 10.63
CA GLU A 74 -4.63 0.63 11.50
C GLU A 74 -3.61 1.52 10.78
N LEU A 75 -2.72 0.94 9.96
CA LEU A 75 -1.76 1.72 9.17
C LEU A 75 -2.48 2.60 8.15
N TRP A 76 -3.49 2.06 7.44
CA TRP A 76 -4.33 2.84 6.53
C TRP A 76 -4.96 4.03 7.25
N ALA A 77 -5.51 3.82 8.45
CA ALA A 77 -6.14 4.87 9.24
C ALA A 77 -5.14 5.89 9.83
N GLY A 78 -3.83 5.66 9.73
CA GLY A 78 -2.79 6.51 10.32
C GLY A 78 -2.57 6.25 11.81
N ASN A 79 -3.13 5.18 12.36
CA ASN A 79 -2.96 4.77 13.75
C ASN A 79 -1.63 4.01 13.93
N VAL A 80 -0.51 4.69 13.66
CA VAL A 80 0.84 4.09 13.60
C VAL A 80 1.19 3.30 14.86
N GLU A 81 0.88 3.82 16.05
CA GLU A 81 1.18 3.14 17.32
C GLU A 81 0.44 1.79 17.43
N VAL A 82 -0.83 1.75 17.04
CA VAL A 82 -1.66 0.53 17.07
C VAL A 82 -1.20 -0.45 16.00
N ALA A 83 -0.89 0.05 14.79
CA ALA A 83 -0.30 -0.74 13.72
C ALA A 83 1.01 -1.37 14.20
N TYR A 84 1.94 -0.58 14.72
CA TYR A 84 3.22 -1.06 15.23
C TYR A 84 3.03 -2.11 16.33
N GLY A 85 2.14 -1.87 17.30
CA GLY A 85 1.86 -2.81 18.38
C GLY A 85 1.40 -4.20 17.91
N SER A 86 0.64 -4.25 16.82
CA SER A 86 0.09 -5.48 16.23
C SER A 86 0.96 -6.11 15.14
N ALA A 87 1.99 -5.41 14.66
CA ALA A 87 2.84 -5.85 13.57
C ALA A 87 3.79 -7.00 13.96
N ASP A 88 4.05 -7.88 13.00
CA ASP A 88 5.17 -8.82 13.08
C ASP A 88 6.53 -8.09 12.97
N LEU A 89 7.62 -8.80 13.27
CA LEU A 89 8.96 -8.22 13.30
C LEU A 89 9.40 -7.63 11.95
N ALA A 90 8.95 -8.22 10.82
CA ALA A 90 9.32 -7.74 9.50
C ALA A 90 8.60 -6.41 9.19
N ASN A 91 7.32 -6.31 9.51
CA ASN A 91 6.53 -5.09 9.33
C ASN A 91 6.97 -3.98 10.29
N LYS A 92 7.41 -4.30 11.52
CA LYS A 92 7.98 -3.31 12.44
C LYS A 92 9.23 -2.65 11.87
N ARG A 93 10.19 -3.45 11.37
CA ARG A 93 11.41 -2.92 10.75
C ARG A 93 11.12 -2.02 9.56
N ARG A 94 10.18 -2.43 8.71
CA ARG A 94 9.72 -1.61 7.58
C ARG A 94 9.06 -0.31 8.02
N LEU A 95 8.25 -0.36 9.08
CA LEU A 95 7.60 0.83 9.63
C LEU A 95 8.64 1.78 10.25
N ASP A 96 9.67 1.27 10.92
CA ASP A 96 10.81 2.07 11.42
C ASP A 96 11.57 2.81 10.30
N GLU A 97 11.53 2.30 9.06
CA GLU A 97 12.15 2.97 7.89
C GLU A 97 11.26 4.04 7.26
N VAL A 98 9.96 4.05 7.56
CA VAL A 98 8.97 4.99 7.03
C VAL A 98 8.71 6.17 7.98
N LEU A 99 8.90 5.94 9.30
CA LEU A 99 8.78 6.96 10.35
C LEU A 99 10.04 7.84 10.47
#